data_AF-A0A835HKL1-F1
#
_entry.id   AF-A0A835HKL1-F1
#
_cell.length_a   1.000
_cell.length_b   1.000
_cell.length_c   1.000
_cell.angle_alpha   90.00
_cell.angle_beta   90.00
_cell.angle_gamma   90.00
#
_symmetry.space_group_name_H-M   'P 1'
#
loop_
_entity.id
_entity.type
_entity.pdbx_description
1 polymer ?
#
loop_
_entity_poly.entity_id
_entity_poly.type
_entity_poly.pdbx_seq_one_letter_code
_entity_poly.pdbx_strand_id
1 'polypeptide(L)' 'MLFVDYLREVESKRVHDPFDETMKKNGRCVLVQGPIIVGRPSGLAVAACLKERGVPSVIVERANCIASLWKSKLGL' A
#
# COMPACT_ATOMS: atom_id res chain seq x y z
N MET A 1 12.79 -16.55 -18.21
CA MET A 1 12.91 -15.24 -18.86
C MET A 1 12.13 -14.18 -18.06
N LEU A 2 10.80 -14.29 -17.97
CA LEU A 2 9.92 -13.36 -17.23
C LEU A 2 10.30 -13.04 -15.76
N PHE A 3 10.88 -14.00 -15.03
CA PHE A 3 11.27 -13.79 -13.62
C PHE A 3 12.52 -12.91 -13.46
N VAL A 4 13.51 -13.05 -14.35
CA VAL A 4 14.74 -12.24 -14.34
C VAL A 4 14.42 -10.81 -14.78
N ASP A 5 13.53 -10.66 -15.76
CA ASP A 5 13.07 -9.36 -16.25
C ASP A 5 12.29 -8.59 -15.17
N TYR A 6 11.42 -9.29 -14.42
CA TYR A 6 10.71 -8.72 -13.27
C TYR A 6 11.66 -8.24 -12.17
N LEU A 7 12.66 -9.05 -11.81
CA LEU A 7 13.66 -8.66 -10.81
C LEU A 7 14.46 -7.43 -11.25
N ARG A 8 14.87 -7.38 -12.52
CA ARG A 8 15.58 -6.22 -13.09
C ARG A 8 14.73 -4.95 -13.07
N GLU A 9 13.45 -5.06 -13.39
CA GLU A 9 12.51 -3.94 -13.33
C GLU A 9 12.32 -3.44 -11.88
N VAL A 10 12.23 -4.35 -10.90
CA VAL A 10 12.13 -4.00 -9.48
C VAL A 10 13.39 -3.31 -8.97
N GLU A 11 14.58 -3.81 -9.32
CA GLU A 11 15.85 -3.18 -8.95
C GLU A 11 16.02 -1.80 -9.60
N SER A 12 15.61 -1.63 -10.85
CA SER A 12 15.72 -0.36 -11.58
C SER A 12 14.80 0.73 -10.99
N LYS A 13 13.66 0.33 -10.42
CA LYS A 13 12.76 1.25 -9.68
C LYS A 13 13.35 1.67 -8.34
N ARG A 14 14.01 0.75 -7.64
CA ARG A 14 14.64 1.02 -6.32
C ARG A 14 15.79 2.01 -6.36
N VAL A 15 16.47 2.17 -7.51
CA VAL A 15 17.60 3.10 -7.64
C VAL A 15 17.18 4.57 -7.55
N HIS A 16 15.91 4.88 -7.86
CA HIS A 16 15.34 6.23 -7.82
C HIS A 16 14.38 6.45 -6.66
N ASP A 17 14.11 5.43 -5.85
CA ASP A 17 13.44 5.65 -4.58
C ASP A 17 14.38 6.53 -3.74
N PRO A 18 13.99 7.76 -3.39
CA PRO A 18 14.80 8.56 -2.49
C PRO A 18 14.87 7.76 -1.18
N PHE A 19 16.01 7.11 -0.93
CA PHE A 19 16.35 6.68 0.42
C PHE A 19 16.55 7.97 1.20
N ASP A 20 15.43 8.49 1.68
CA ASP A 20 15.36 9.76 2.35
C ASP A 20 16.11 9.63 3.67
N GLU A 21 17.37 10.07 3.69
CA GLU A 21 18.20 10.19 4.90
C GLU A 21 17.50 11.05 5.97
N THR A 22 16.39 11.76 5.66
CA THR A 22 15.56 12.41 6.67
C THR A 22 14.64 11.45 7.45
N MET A 23 14.32 10.25 6.95
CA MET A 23 13.58 9.23 7.72
C MET A 23 14.35 8.70 8.95
N LYS A 24 15.67 8.89 9.00
CA LYS A 24 16.50 8.55 10.19
C LYS A 24 16.20 9.43 11.41
N LYS A 25 15.47 10.54 11.26
CA LYS A 25 15.14 11.44 12.36
C LYS A 25 13.66 11.29 12.74
N ASN A 26 13.36 10.39 13.68
CA ASN A 26 12.06 10.23 14.36
C ASN A 26 10.90 9.59 13.58
N GLY A 27 11.15 8.76 12.57
CA GLY A 27 10.11 7.90 12.00
C GLY A 27 9.68 6.83 13.02
N ARG A 28 8.43 6.84 13.48
CA ARG A 28 7.87 5.73 14.27
C ARG A 28 7.64 4.54 13.36
N CYS A 29 8.60 3.63 13.29
CA CYS A 29 8.43 2.35 12.61
C CYS A 29 7.65 1.39 13.52
N VAL A 30 6.59 0.78 12.99
CA VAL A 30 5.82 -0.27 13.68
C VAL A 30 6.01 -1.56 12.89
N LEU A 31 6.45 -2.62 13.58
CA LEU A 31 6.48 -3.96 13.01
C LEU A 31 5.06 -4.54 13.03
N VAL A 32 4.56 -4.95 11.88
CA VAL A 32 3.26 -5.59 11.73
C VAL A 32 3.45 -7.05 11.38
N GLN A 33 2.73 -7.94 12.07
CA GLN A 33 2.65 -9.33 11.68
C GLN A 33 1.55 -9.49 10.61
N GLY A 34 1.95 -9.80 9.39
CA GLY A 34 1.05 -10.07 8.26
C GLY A 34 1.08 -9.01 7.15
N PRO A 35 0.24 -9.17 6.12
CA PRO A 35 0.21 -8.29 4.96
C PRO A 35 -0.12 -6.84 5.34
N ILE A 36 0.67 -5.91 4.79
CA ILE A 36 0.38 -4.47 4.81
C ILE A 36 -0.16 -4.09 3.43
N ILE A 37 -1.35 -3.52 3.41
CA ILE A 37 -2.06 -3.12 2.22
C ILE A 37 -2.05 -1.59 2.16
N VAL A 38 -1.44 -1.05 1.11
CA VAL A 38 -1.35 0.41 0.93
C VAL A 38 -2.33 0.85 -0.14
N GLY A 39 -3.19 1.82 0.19
CA GLY A 39 -4.10 2.46 -0.76
C GLY A 39 -5.49 1.83 -0.90
N ARG A 40 -6.36 2.51 -1.64
CA ARG A 40 -7.75 2.16 -1.99
C ARG A 40 -8.01 2.59 -3.46
N PRO A 41 -8.87 1.95 -4.29
CA PRO A 41 -9.86 0.90 -4.01
C PRO A 41 -9.34 -0.54 -4.15
N SER A 42 -8.26 -0.76 -4.91
CA SER A 42 -7.64 -2.08 -5.10
C SER A 42 -7.20 -2.70 -3.77
N GLY A 43 -6.63 -1.92 -2.87
CA GLY A 43 -6.27 -2.39 -1.54
C GLY A 43 -7.46 -2.86 -0.70
N LEU A 44 -8.63 -2.24 -0.85
CA LEU A 44 -9.85 -2.73 -0.18
C LEU A 44 -10.32 -4.08 -0.72
N ALA A 45 -10.25 -4.27 -2.04
CA ALA A 45 -10.58 -5.57 -2.64
C ALA A 45 -9.64 -6.66 -2.12
N VAL A 46 -8.34 -6.38 -2.05
CA VAL A 46 -7.35 -7.30 -1.48
C VAL A 46 -7.65 -7.58 0.00
N ALA A 47 -7.96 -6.55 0.79
CA ALA A 47 -8.30 -6.72 2.20
C ALA A 47 -9.56 -7.57 2.41
N ALA A 48 -10.58 -7.38 1.58
CA ALA A 48 -11.81 -8.17 1.62
C ALA A 48 -11.52 -9.65 1.30
N CYS A 49 -10.74 -9.93 0.25
CA CYS A 49 -10.34 -11.29 -0.09
C CYS A 49 -9.52 -11.96 1.02
N LEU A 50 -8.61 -11.23 1.67
CA LEU A 50 -7.82 -11.75 2.79
C LEU A 50 -8.69 -12.04 4.01
N LYS A 51 -9.63 -11.15 4.31
CA LYS A 51 -10.60 -11.34 5.40
C LYS A 51 -11.47 -12.58 5.19
N GLU A 52 -11.98 -12.79 3.97
CA GLU A 52 -12.77 -13.98 3.62
C GLU A 52 -12.01 -15.29 3.86
N ARG A 53 -10.68 -15.25 3.66
CA ARG A 53 -9.77 -16.38 3.89
C ARG A 53 -9.23 -16.47 5.32
N GLY A 54 -9.71 -15.62 6.24
CA GLY A 54 -9.26 -15.61 7.63
C GLY A 54 -7.82 -15.10 7.84
N VAL A 55 -7.25 -14.39 6.86
CA VAL A 55 -5.89 -13.85 6.94
C VAL A 55 -5.92 -12.44 7.55
N PRO A 56 -5.30 -12.21 8.72
CA PRO A 56 -5.20 -10.88 9.31
C PRO A 56 -4.33 -9.97 8.44
N SER A 57 -4.74 -8.70 8.28
CA SER A 57 -3.99 -7.72 7.49
C SER A 57 -4.19 -6.30 8.03
N VAL A 58 -3.26 -5.40 7.71
CA VAL A 58 -3.31 -3.98 8.07
C VAL A 58 -3.45 -3.14 6.80
N ILE A 59 -4.39 -2.19 6.81
CA ILE A 59 -4.61 -1.27 5.70
C ILE A 59 -4.09 0.11 6.08
N VAL A 60 -3.23 0.68 5.25
CA VAL A 60 -2.68 2.04 5.39
C VAL A 60 -3.18 2.89 4.23
N GLU A 61 -3.84 4.00 4.55
CA GLU A 61 -4.40 4.94 3.57
C GLU A 61 -4.01 6.36 3.97
N ARG A 62 -3.71 7.22 2.98
CA ARG A 62 -3.33 8.62 3.23
C ARG A 62 -4.54 9.48 3.57
N ALA A 63 -5.69 9.19 2.98
CA ALA A 63 -6.93 9.90 3.24
C ALA A 63 -7.67 9.31 4.45
N ASN A 64 -8.12 10.16 5.38
CA ASN A 64 -9.04 9.76 6.47
C ASN A 64 -10.42 9.28 5.98
N CYS A 65 -10.64 9.23 4.67
CA CYS A 65 -11.95 9.04 4.07
C CYS A 65 -12.03 7.70 3.31
N ILE A 66 -12.67 6.74 3.97
CA ILE A 66 -13.66 5.74 3.47
C ILE A 66 -14.21 5.88 2.03
N ALA A 67 -14.35 7.10 1.50
CA ALA A 67 -15.14 7.32 0.30
C ALA A 67 -14.81 8.61 -0.49
N SER A 68 -13.75 9.37 -0.19
CA SER A 68 -13.59 10.68 -0.85
C SER A 68 -13.32 10.60 -2.35
N LEU A 69 -12.72 9.50 -2.85
CA LEU A 69 -12.58 9.26 -4.30
C LEU A 69 -13.90 8.85 -4.99
N TRP A 70 -14.90 8.37 -4.25
CA TRP A 70 -16.24 8.03 -4.78
C TRP A 70 -17.28 9.13 -4.49
N LYS A 71 -16.92 10.16 -3.72
CA LYS A 71 -17.67 11.41 -3.56
C LYS A 71 -17.50 12.32 -4.79
N SER A 72 -17.58 11.77 -6.00
CA SER A 72 -17.83 12.61 -7.18
C SER A 72 -19.34 12.83 -7.26
N LYS A 73 -19.77 13.91 -6.61
CA LYS A 73 -21.03 14.64 -6.80
C LYS A 73 -22.23 13.82 -7.30
N LEU A 74 -22.96 13.17 -6.39
CA LEU A 74 -24.42 13.08 -6.56
C LEU A 74 -24.95 14.48 -6.23
N GLY A 75 -25.15 15.28 -7.28
CA GLY A 75 -25.83 16.57 -7.17
C GLY A 75 -27.28 16.32 -6.77
N LEU A 76 -27.60 16.65 -5.51
CA LEU A 76 -28.86 17.32 -5.21
C LEU A 76 -28.68 18.80 -5.50
#